data_AF-A0A838HEU8-F1
#
_entry.id   AF-A0A838HEU8-F1
#
_cell.length_a   1.000
_cell.length_b   1.000
_cell.length_c   1.000
_cell.angle_alpha   90.00
_cell.angle_beta   90.00
_cell.angle_gamma   90.00
#
_symmetry.space_group_name_H-M   'P 1'
#
loop_
_entity.id
_entity.type
_entity.pdbx_description
1 polymer ?
#
loop_
_entity_poly.entity_id
_entity_poly.type
_entity_poly.pdbx_seq_one_letter_code
_entity_poly.pdbx_strand_id
1 'polypeptide(L)'
;MSTTIRQQLKVVVFLLTSVLLALPATAHAATSPLTGTAFFDSSPGTLCAEPPSGYDSYPALVMRGSLVGCWYTHIETARTTRGGVYLESGTELLVGRLDGGPDGTFTTTYKFEAKLDAAGAEVRGRCQHPIVRGSGTGGFAGATGRVDFKDIIGDPITYVYRGHISLR
;
A
#
# COMPACT_ATOMS: atom_id res chain seq x y z
N MET A 1 -27.47 -35.11 -76.14
CA MET A 1 -26.79 -35.07 -74.82
C MET A 1 -25.29 -35.00 -75.06
N SER A 2 -24.69 -33.82 -74.86
CA SER A 2 -23.24 -33.61 -74.83
C SER A 2 -22.94 -32.30 -74.11
N THR A 3 -21.75 -32.19 -73.55
CA THR A 3 -21.52 -31.80 -72.16
C THR A 3 -21.20 -30.31 -71.96
N THR A 4 -21.62 -29.81 -70.80
CA THR A 4 -21.54 -28.46 -70.26
C THR A 4 -20.11 -27.94 -70.07
N ILE A 5 -19.86 -26.72 -70.53
CA ILE A 5 -18.71 -25.86 -70.19
C ILE A 5 -18.78 -25.47 -68.71
N ARG A 6 -17.67 -25.51 -67.97
CA ARG A 6 -17.42 -24.54 -66.88
C ARG A 6 -15.96 -24.39 -66.53
N GLN A 7 -15.53 -23.15 -66.71
CA GLN A 7 -14.23 -22.52 -66.55
C GLN A 7 -13.84 -22.49 -65.07
N GLN A 8 -12.67 -23.05 -64.74
CA GLN A 8 -12.14 -23.11 -63.38
C GLN A 8 -11.79 -21.71 -62.89
N LEU A 9 -12.45 -21.30 -61.80
CA LEU A 9 -12.31 -20.01 -61.13
C LEU A 9 -10.98 -19.98 -60.37
N LYS A 10 -10.11 -19.00 -60.68
CA LYS A 10 -8.80 -18.82 -60.04
C LYS A 10 -9.00 -18.30 -58.62
N VAL A 11 -8.48 -19.05 -57.64
CA VAL A 11 -8.35 -18.64 -56.24
C VAL A 11 -7.18 -17.66 -56.13
N VAL A 12 -7.43 -16.44 -55.66
CA VAL A 12 -6.40 -15.48 -55.27
C VAL A 12 -6.56 -15.23 -53.76
N VAL A 13 -5.66 -15.79 -52.96
CA VAL A 13 -5.54 -15.53 -51.53
C VAL A 13 -4.54 -14.39 -51.34
N PHE A 14 -5.01 -13.21 -50.94
CA PHE A 14 -4.15 -12.11 -50.50
C PHE A 14 -3.80 -12.32 -49.02
N LEU A 15 -2.56 -12.67 -48.73
CA LEU A 15 -1.99 -12.67 -47.38
C LEU A 15 -1.46 -11.27 -47.06
N LEU A 16 -2.21 -10.52 -46.24
CA LEU A 16 -1.73 -9.30 -45.59
C LEU A 16 -1.05 -9.70 -44.27
N THR A 17 0.28 -9.83 -44.30
CA THR A 17 1.10 -9.96 -43.09
C THR A 17 1.34 -8.57 -42.50
N SER A 18 0.48 -8.17 -41.56
CA SER A 18 0.70 -7.02 -40.68
C SER A 18 1.72 -7.38 -39.60
N VAL A 19 2.97 -6.96 -39.80
CA VAL A 19 4.01 -7.03 -38.77
C VAL A 19 3.75 -5.92 -37.75
N LEU A 20 3.16 -6.27 -36.60
CA LEU A 20 3.15 -5.39 -35.44
C LEU A 20 4.57 -5.33 -34.84
N LEU A 21 5.22 -4.17 -34.97
CA LEU A 21 6.40 -3.82 -34.19
C LEU A 21 5.99 -3.67 -32.72
N ALA A 22 6.15 -4.74 -31.94
CA ALA A 22 6.08 -4.66 -30.49
C ALA A 22 7.34 -3.92 -29.99
N LEU A 23 7.19 -2.63 -29.68
CA LEU A 23 8.20 -1.90 -28.93
C LEU A 23 8.26 -2.49 -27.51
N PRO A 24 9.43 -2.94 -27.02
CA PRO A 24 9.55 -3.34 -25.63
C PRO A 24 9.35 -2.09 -24.76
N ALA A 25 8.20 -2.00 -24.09
CA ALA A 25 8.02 -1.02 -23.03
C ALA A 25 9.03 -1.36 -21.93
N THR A 26 10.05 -0.52 -21.77
CA THR A 26 10.92 -0.60 -20.59
C THR A 26 10.04 -0.35 -19.37
N ALA A 27 9.71 -1.40 -18.62
CA ALA A 27 9.10 -1.28 -17.31
C ALA A 27 10.11 -0.59 -16.39
N HIS A 28 10.12 0.75 -16.41
CA HIS A 28 10.74 1.51 -15.35
C HIS A 28 9.95 1.18 -14.09
N ALA A 29 10.58 0.41 -13.22
CA ALA A 29 10.10 0.20 -11.88
C ALA A 29 10.14 1.53 -11.12
N ALA A 30 9.14 2.37 -11.36
CA ALA A 30 9.00 3.67 -10.74
C ALA A 30 8.97 3.46 -9.23
N THR A 31 9.80 4.24 -8.54
CA THR A 31 9.76 4.35 -7.09
C THR A 31 8.96 5.61 -6.79
N SER A 32 7.72 5.44 -6.36
CA SER A 32 6.82 6.55 -6.04
C SER A 32 7.12 7.08 -4.63
N PRO A 33 7.30 8.40 -4.45
CA PRO A 33 7.40 8.97 -3.12
C PRO A 33 6.06 8.83 -2.40
N LEU A 34 6.11 8.53 -1.10
CA LEU A 34 4.94 8.53 -0.24
C LEU A 34 4.92 9.80 0.60
N THR A 35 3.76 10.43 0.72
CA THR A 35 3.56 11.60 1.57
C THR A 35 2.08 11.75 1.93
N GLY A 36 1.82 12.09 3.19
CA GLY A 36 0.45 12.38 3.63
C GLY A 36 0.30 12.47 5.13
N THR A 37 -0.95 12.33 5.57
CA THR A 37 -1.33 12.36 6.97
C THR A 37 -2.28 11.22 7.30
N ALA A 38 -2.30 10.82 8.56
CA ALA A 38 -3.23 9.88 9.12
C ALA A 38 -3.76 10.37 10.47
N PHE A 39 -4.94 9.90 10.85
CA PHE A 39 -5.61 10.21 12.12
C PHE A 39 -6.44 9.00 12.53
N PHE A 40 -6.64 8.81 13.83
CA PHE A 40 -7.50 7.73 14.32
C PHE A 40 -8.93 7.89 13.80
N ASP A 41 -9.52 6.78 13.40
CA ASP A 41 -10.95 6.71 13.13
C ASP A 41 -11.72 6.89 14.44
N SER A 42 -12.26 8.09 14.64
CA SER A 42 -13.09 8.44 15.80
C SER A 42 -14.48 7.79 15.77
N SER A 43 -14.81 7.07 14.70
CA SER A 43 -16.12 6.40 14.53
C SER A 43 -15.94 5.06 13.80
N PRO A 44 -15.41 4.03 14.49
CA PRO A 44 -15.12 2.73 13.90
C PRO A 44 -16.30 2.17 13.10
N GLY A 45 -16.01 1.62 11.92
CA GLY A 45 -17.02 1.12 10.99
C GLY A 45 -17.60 2.18 10.04
N THR A 46 -17.28 3.46 10.23
CA THR A 46 -17.77 4.55 9.37
C THR A 46 -16.76 4.92 8.28
N LEU A 47 -15.53 5.26 8.68
CA LEU A 47 -14.47 5.64 7.74
C LEU A 47 -13.60 4.44 7.38
N CYS A 48 -13.31 3.62 8.38
CA CYS A 48 -12.65 2.34 8.21
C CYS A 48 -13.59 1.19 8.55
N ALA A 49 -13.54 0.15 7.73
CA ALA A 49 -14.19 -1.11 8.06
C ALA A 49 -13.55 -1.72 9.31
N GLU A 50 -14.26 -2.65 9.94
CA GLU A 50 -13.76 -3.41 11.09
C GLU A 50 -12.37 -4.00 10.79
N PRO A 51 -11.38 -3.86 11.71
CA PRO A 51 -10.07 -4.44 11.53
C PRO A 51 -10.15 -5.95 11.26
N PRO A 52 -9.34 -6.48 10.34
CA PRO A 52 -9.15 -7.91 10.22
C PRO A 52 -8.63 -8.51 11.54
N SER A 53 -8.99 -9.75 11.82
CA SER A 53 -8.59 -10.44 13.06
C SER A 53 -7.08 -10.33 13.31
N GLY A 54 -6.73 -9.85 14.50
CA GLY A 54 -5.35 -9.60 14.94
C GLY A 54 -4.86 -8.17 14.74
N TYR A 55 -5.51 -7.34 13.91
CA TYR A 55 -5.09 -5.95 13.65
C TYR A 55 -5.92 -4.90 14.41
N ASP A 56 -6.36 -5.24 15.62
CA ASP A 56 -7.24 -4.46 16.50
C ASP A 56 -6.50 -3.88 17.72
N SER A 57 -5.17 -3.80 17.68
CA SER A 57 -4.38 -3.28 18.82
C SER A 57 -4.64 -1.79 19.09
N TYR A 58 -5.03 -1.04 18.05
CA TYR A 58 -5.46 0.36 18.12
C TYR A 58 -6.66 0.59 17.20
N PRO A 59 -7.43 1.68 17.40
CA PRO A 59 -8.35 2.16 16.39
C PRO A 59 -7.63 2.33 15.05
N ALA A 60 -8.30 2.01 13.94
CA ALA A 60 -7.70 2.16 12.62
C ALA A 60 -7.28 3.61 12.36
N LEU A 61 -6.17 3.80 11.64
CA LEU A 61 -5.79 5.10 11.13
C LEU A 61 -6.40 5.31 9.73
N VAL A 62 -7.09 6.43 9.55
CA VAL A 62 -7.58 6.88 8.25
C VAL A 62 -6.44 7.58 7.53
N MET A 63 -6.00 7.01 6.41
CA MET A 63 -4.89 7.50 5.61
C MET A 63 -5.37 8.50 4.54
N ARG A 64 -4.67 9.64 4.43
CA ARG A 64 -4.87 10.66 3.39
C ARG A 64 -3.55 11.05 2.75
N GLY A 65 -3.56 11.39 1.46
CA GLY A 65 -2.37 11.76 0.70
C GLY A 65 -2.09 10.75 -0.41
N SER A 66 -0.83 10.37 -0.60
CA SER A 66 -0.45 9.39 -1.62
C SER A 66 -1.03 8.00 -1.33
N LEU A 67 -1.14 7.62 -0.05
CA LEU A 67 -1.91 6.47 0.40
C LEU A 67 -3.26 6.95 0.90
N VAL A 68 -4.33 6.36 0.37
CA VAL A 68 -5.71 6.59 0.80
C VAL A 68 -6.31 5.26 1.20
N GLY A 69 -6.91 5.20 2.39
CA GLY A 69 -7.51 3.98 2.92
C GLY A 69 -7.37 3.90 4.44
N CYS A 70 -7.26 2.68 4.94
CA CYS A 70 -7.20 2.37 6.37
C CYS A 70 -5.93 1.61 6.70
N TRP A 71 -5.37 1.94 7.86
CA TRP A 71 -4.15 1.36 8.38
C TRP A 71 -4.41 0.75 9.75
N TYR A 72 -4.20 -0.56 9.86
CA TYR A 72 -4.56 -1.36 11.03
C TYR A 72 -3.32 -1.93 11.69
N THR A 73 -3.31 -2.04 13.02
CA THR A 73 -2.10 -2.32 13.80
C THR A 73 -2.24 -3.61 14.62
N HIS A 74 -1.22 -4.46 14.54
CA HIS A 74 -1.02 -5.61 15.41
C HIS A 74 0.28 -5.45 16.20
N ILE A 75 0.18 -5.29 17.53
CA ILE A 75 1.35 -5.24 18.41
C ILE A 75 1.80 -6.66 18.75
N GLU A 76 3.07 -6.97 18.50
CA GLU A 76 3.68 -8.23 18.93
C GLU A 76 4.46 -8.06 20.25
N THR A 77 5.24 -6.97 20.37
CA THR A 77 6.03 -6.70 21.57
C THR A 77 6.02 -5.23 21.93
N ALA A 78 5.98 -4.95 23.22
CA ALA A 78 6.14 -3.61 23.79
C ALA A 78 7.04 -3.66 25.01
N ARG A 79 7.90 -2.65 25.17
CA ARG A 79 8.77 -2.50 26.36
C ARG A 79 9.19 -1.06 26.56
N THR A 80 9.55 -0.74 27.80
CA THR A 80 10.18 0.54 28.12
C THR A 80 11.64 0.31 28.49
N THR A 81 12.54 1.07 27.88
CA THR A 81 13.97 1.03 28.23
C THR A 81 14.21 1.67 29.59
N ARG A 82 15.35 1.35 30.23
CA ARG A 82 15.77 2.02 31.48
C ARG A 82 15.90 3.55 31.32
N GLY A 83 16.14 4.03 30.10
CA GLY A 83 16.19 5.45 29.77
C GLY A 83 14.83 6.12 29.50
N GLY A 84 13.72 5.41 29.70
CA GLY A 84 12.36 5.95 29.56
C GLY A 84 11.85 6.06 28.11
N VAL A 85 12.53 5.42 27.15
CA VAL A 85 12.02 5.29 25.77
C VAL A 85 11.08 4.10 25.70
N TYR A 86 9.85 4.34 25.27
CA TYR A 86 8.87 3.30 24.92
C TYR A 86 9.19 2.76 23.53
N LEU A 87 9.21 1.44 23.40
CA LEU A 87 9.52 0.72 22.18
C LEU A 87 8.43 -0.30 21.92
N GLU A 88 7.97 -0.35 20.67
CA GLU A 88 6.95 -1.29 20.22
C GLU A 88 7.30 -1.84 18.84
N SER A 89 6.90 -3.08 18.58
CA SER A 89 7.05 -3.70 17.27
C SER A 89 5.91 -4.67 16.99
N GLY A 90 5.66 -4.89 15.72
CA GLY A 90 4.73 -5.90 15.23
C GLY A 90 4.50 -5.78 13.74
N THR A 91 3.25 -5.98 13.32
CA THR A 91 2.85 -5.87 11.92
C THR A 91 1.69 -4.91 11.74
N GLU A 92 1.63 -4.27 10.58
CA GLU A 92 0.50 -3.39 10.23
C GLU A 92 0.03 -3.65 8.82
N LEU A 93 -1.25 -3.39 8.56
CA LEU A 93 -1.93 -3.67 7.30
C LEU A 93 -2.50 -2.37 6.74
N LEU A 94 -2.10 -2.01 5.52
CA LEU A 94 -2.83 -1.03 4.72
C LEU A 94 -3.90 -1.76 3.90
N VAL A 95 -5.13 -1.23 3.91
CA VAL A 95 -6.20 -1.53 2.95
C VAL A 95 -6.59 -0.22 2.26
N GLY A 96 -6.34 -0.11 0.95
CA GLY A 96 -6.56 1.16 0.26
C GLY A 96 -5.97 1.20 -1.14
N ARG A 97 -5.51 2.38 -1.55
CA ARG A 97 -4.93 2.63 -2.89
C ARG A 97 -3.78 3.63 -2.85
N LEU A 98 -2.94 3.58 -3.88
CA LEU A 98 -1.84 4.52 -4.13
C LEU A 98 -2.25 5.52 -5.22
N ASP A 99 -2.18 6.83 -4.94
CA ASP A 99 -2.36 7.93 -5.90
C ASP A 99 -3.62 7.79 -6.78
N GLY A 100 -4.73 7.31 -6.20
CA GLY A 100 -5.99 7.09 -6.91
C GLY A 100 -6.02 5.86 -7.83
N GLY A 101 -4.99 5.03 -7.81
CA GLY A 101 -4.91 3.76 -8.52
C GLY A 101 -5.87 2.68 -7.98
N PRO A 102 -5.71 1.43 -8.45
CA PRO A 102 -6.55 0.32 -8.00
C PRO A 102 -6.44 0.06 -6.50
N ASP A 103 -7.52 -0.45 -5.91
CA ASP A 103 -7.52 -0.90 -4.52
C ASP A 103 -6.64 -2.15 -4.34
N GLY A 104 -6.11 -2.30 -3.14
CA GLY A 104 -5.30 -3.44 -2.75
C GLY A 104 -4.90 -3.36 -1.28
N THR A 105 -4.01 -4.26 -0.89
CA THR A 105 -3.44 -4.30 0.47
C THR A 105 -1.95 -4.52 0.42
N PHE A 106 -1.25 -4.16 1.50
CA PHE A 106 0.08 -4.70 1.81
C PHE A 106 0.28 -4.70 3.33
N THR A 107 1.18 -5.55 3.81
CA THR A 107 1.58 -5.54 5.22
C THR A 107 2.97 -4.93 5.39
N THR A 108 3.21 -4.39 6.58
CA THR A 108 4.51 -3.91 7.03
C THR A 108 4.90 -4.64 8.31
N THR A 109 6.21 -4.78 8.55
CA THR A 109 6.70 -4.89 9.92
C THR A 109 6.93 -3.49 10.42
N TYR A 110 6.64 -3.19 11.69
CA TYR A 110 6.92 -1.87 12.23
C TYR A 110 7.78 -1.89 13.48
N LYS A 111 8.45 -0.75 13.68
CA LYS A 111 9.13 -0.39 14.92
C LYS A 111 8.73 1.03 15.29
N PHE A 112 8.15 1.17 16.47
CA PHE A 112 7.80 2.45 17.06
C PHE A 112 8.74 2.78 18.22
N GLU A 113 9.11 4.06 18.29
CA GLU A 113 9.83 4.60 19.42
C GLU A 113 9.17 5.90 19.88
N ALA A 114 8.85 5.97 21.17
CA ALA A 114 8.27 7.16 21.78
C ALA A 114 8.98 7.59 23.05
N LYS A 115 8.92 8.90 23.31
CA LYS A 115 9.13 9.44 24.64
C LYS A 115 7.78 9.74 25.26
N LEU A 116 7.54 9.18 26.44
CA LEU A 116 6.38 9.45 27.25
C LEU A 116 6.71 10.49 28.34
N ASP A 117 5.72 11.24 28.79
CA ASP A 117 5.82 12.08 29.98
C ASP A 117 5.60 11.27 31.27
N ALA A 118 5.60 11.95 32.42
CA ALA A 118 5.42 11.29 33.72
C ALA A 118 4.01 10.69 33.91
N ALA A 119 3.01 11.18 33.17
CA ALA A 119 1.65 10.65 33.17
C ALA A 119 1.46 9.50 32.16
N GLY A 120 2.50 9.19 31.36
CA GLY A 120 2.45 8.18 30.32
C GLY A 120 1.93 8.69 28.97
N ALA A 121 1.67 10.00 28.83
CA ALA A 121 1.25 10.58 27.56
C ALA A 121 2.44 10.73 26.62
N GLU A 122 2.21 10.50 25.33
CA GLU A 122 3.26 10.65 24.33
C GLU A 122 3.66 12.12 24.17
N VAL A 123 4.96 12.39 24.19
CA VAL A 123 5.55 13.70 23.91
C VAL A 123 6.06 13.79 22.48
N ARG A 124 6.60 12.67 21.97
CA ARG A 124 7.03 12.51 20.59
C ARG A 124 7.18 11.04 20.26
N GLY A 125 6.82 10.70 19.03
CA GLY A 125 6.86 9.35 18.50
C GLY A 125 7.31 9.33 17.05
N ARG A 126 7.79 8.18 16.63
CA ARG A 126 8.08 7.87 15.23
C ARG A 126 8.02 6.38 15.00
N CYS A 127 7.54 6.02 13.82
CA CYS A 127 7.46 4.64 13.39
C CYS A 127 8.18 4.45 12.05
N GLN A 128 8.79 3.28 11.88
CA GLN A 128 9.31 2.82 10.61
C GLN A 128 8.54 1.58 10.18
N HIS A 129 8.06 1.57 8.94
CA HIS A 129 7.20 0.51 8.40
C HIS A 129 7.77 -0.04 7.08
N PRO A 130 8.83 -0.86 7.12
CA PRO A 130 9.24 -1.64 5.96
C PRO A 130 8.09 -2.51 5.42
N ILE A 131 7.82 -2.38 4.12
CA ILE A 131 6.81 -3.21 3.44
C ILE A 131 7.31 -4.64 3.36
N VAL A 132 6.49 -5.60 3.81
CA VAL A 132 6.80 -7.02 3.73
C VAL A 132 6.73 -7.44 2.27
N ARG A 133 7.87 -7.90 1.72
CA ARG A 133 7.97 -8.34 0.33
C ARG A 133 6.95 -9.45 0.06
N GLY A 134 6.18 -9.30 -1.02
CA GLY A 134 5.19 -10.29 -1.45
C GLY A 134 3.87 -10.26 -0.67
N SER A 135 3.70 -9.33 0.28
CA SER A 135 2.42 -9.10 0.97
C SER A 135 1.40 -8.33 0.13
N GLY A 136 1.89 -7.64 -0.91
CA GLY A 136 1.09 -6.76 -1.74
C GLY A 136 0.04 -7.50 -2.57
N THR A 137 -1.19 -6.98 -2.57
CA THR A 137 -2.32 -7.48 -3.38
C THR A 137 -2.93 -6.34 -4.22
N GLY A 138 -3.69 -6.69 -5.27
CA GLY A 138 -4.40 -5.70 -6.09
C GLY A 138 -3.47 -4.61 -6.64
N GLY A 139 -3.83 -3.35 -6.43
CA GLY A 139 -3.01 -2.18 -6.81
C GLY A 139 -1.63 -2.11 -6.16
N PHE A 140 -1.34 -2.94 -5.16
CA PHE A 140 -0.06 -3.05 -4.49
C PHE A 140 0.68 -4.36 -4.80
N ALA A 141 0.25 -5.14 -5.81
CA ALA A 141 0.98 -6.34 -6.21
C ALA A 141 2.46 -6.02 -6.47
N GLY A 142 3.37 -6.80 -5.87
CA GLY A 142 4.80 -6.56 -6.00
C GLY A 142 5.37 -5.42 -5.15
N ALA A 143 4.56 -4.82 -4.26
CA ALA A 143 4.98 -3.71 -3.43
C ALA A 143 6.22 -4.03 -2.58
N THR A 144 7.17 -3.10 -2.64
CA THR A 144 8.35 -3.02 -1.77
C THR A 144 8.62 -1.57 -1.41
N GLY A 145 9.34 -1.33 -0.31
CA GLY A 145 9.66 0.03 0.14
C GLY A 145 9.46 0.19 1.64
N ARG A 146 9.19 1.41 2.06
CA ARG A 146 9.03 1.77 3.47
C ARG A 146 8.16 3.00 3.62
N VAL A 147 7.32 2.99 4.65
CA VAL A 147 6.54 4.15 5.11
C VAL A 147 7.05 4.53 6.50
N ASP A 148 7.18 5.81 6.79
CA ASP A 148 7.65 6.33 8.08
C ASP A 148 6.68 7.34 8.62
N PHE A 149 6.27 7.16 9.88
CA PHE A 149 5.36 8.08 10.54
C PHE A 149 6.14 8.94 11.53
N LYS A 150 5.74 10.20 11.62
CA LYS A 150 6.09 11.10 12.70
C LYS A 150 4.80 11.57 13.37
N ASP A 151 4.79 11.45 14.69
CA ASP A 151 3.61 11.72 15.47
C ASP A 151 3.65 13.19 15.86
N ILE A 152 2.57 13.90 15.53
CA ILE A 152 2.37 15.30 15.85
C ILE A 152 1.39 15.34 17.02
N ILE A 153 1.96 15.44 18.21
CA ILE A 153 1.21 15.54 19.46
C ILE A 153 0.61 16.96 19.55
N GLY A 154 -0.71 17.02 19.61
CA GLY A 154 -1.51 18.23 19.62
C GLY A 154 -3.00 17.89 19.75
N ASP A 155 -3.86 18.86 19.47
CA ASP A 155 -5.31 18.68 19.43
C ASP A 155 -5.84 19.13 18.05
N PRO A 156 -6.15 18.20 17.12
CA PRO A 156 -6.08 16.75 17.25
C PRO A 156 -4.65 16.19 17.08
N ILE A 157 -4.41 14.97 17.59
CA ILE A 157 -3.20 14.20 17.26
C ILE A 157 -3.24 13.81 15.78
N THR A 158 -2.12 14.00 15.08
CA THR A 158 -1.99 13.66 13.66
C THR A 158 -0.68 12.92 13.40
N TYR A 159 -0.72 11.94 12.50
CA TYR A 159 0.45 11.19 12.07
C TYR A 159 0.86 11.63 10.67
N VAL A 160 2.02 12.28 10.54
CA VAL A 160 2.53 12.68 9.23
C VAL A 160 3.39 11.54 8.70
N TYR A 161 3.06 11.01 7.52
CA TYR A 161 3.83 9.93 6.91
C TYR A 161 4.60 10.37 5.67
N ARG A 162 5.76 9.75 5.48
CA ARG A 162 6.63 9.89 4.30
C ARG A 162 7.23 8.55 3.93
N GLY A 163 7.78 8.41 2.73
CA GLY A 163 8.49 7.19 2.37
C GLY A 163 8.65 7.01 0.87
N HIS A 164 8.77 5.76 0.46
CA HIS A 164 8.78 5.38 -0.94
C HIS A 164 8.21 3.98 -1.13
N ILE A 165 7.62 3.74 -2.30
CA ILE A 165 7.10 2.44 -2.71
C ILE A 165 7.51 2.16 -4.15
N SER A 166 7.82 0.89 -4.45
CA SER A 166 8.01 0.40 -5.81
C SER A 166 7.06 -0.77 -6.03
N LEU A 167 6.36 -0.76 -7.17
CA LEU A 167 5.46 -1.82 -7.62
C LEU A 167 6.18 -2.56 -8.76
N ARG A 168 6.57 -3.81 -8.55
CA ARG A 168 7.34 -4.62 -9.52
C ARG A 168 6.83 -6.03 -9.63
#